data_AF-A0A3M1XYB6-F1
#
_entry.id   AF-A0A3M1XYB6-F1
#
_cell.length_a   1.000
_cell.length_b   1.000
_cell.length_c   1.000
_cell.angle_alpha   90.00
_cell.angle_beta   90.00
_cell.angle_gamma   90.00
#
_symmetry.space_group_name_H-M   'P 1'
#
loop_
_entity.id
_entity.type
_entity.pdbx_description
1 polymer ?
#
loop_
_entity_poly.entity_id
_entity_poly.type
_entity_poly.pdbx_seq_one_letter_code
_entity_poly.pdbx_strand_id
1 'polypeptide(L)'
;MSDLDFDNFDDTLDDFGDPFEDDVDDASVFEIQVRNNMALVLNAAAPRKERLMAVRWLGECGSPEAIPVLRRVYANEYKKKKKRDKQLFEAAAYALGQFKALDLAVKRDKGESIADALQRPENADVLNRLMRISRDGVQLEGGTPPMLLIGLTVSLIILVVLNVLLGSRGNQADQIIATPQPTAIAYSPEDQIAIDTLNQLDALATEMAQKVTTLQTFYQTTECPSPILPAIAVSVPPAVGERFPTMPNIALRLETSTTFLSQEITNQQTICNEGRAPTETEIAVANSSLNTISSDLAIIQVDLNMLRQQINSAYGPPTETPVPTAGPSPTPSDTPTPTITPTPTIAPSDIRQHVVALSDIVNNLDVSGGPIPLLVQYWTDLQVGGTTQACNDLVIPFIPDNYEVGDADLLANVPDLATAQEKVNFLLDNLRTGWDVFRLTCQSEDPTPFIETGMAAVGVVQTALQEARAALVPLQQIR
;
A
#
# COMPACT_ATOMS: atom_id res chain seq x y z
N MET A 1 -27.17 35.67 -11.98
CA MET A 1 -27.82 34.93 -10.89
C MET A 1 -28.45 35.98 -10.02
N SER A 2 -29.68 36.33 -10.35
CA SER A 2 -30.43 37.45 -9.79
C SER A 2 -31.72 36.87 -9.22
N ASP A 3 -32.07 37.31 -8.01
CA ASP A 3 -33.36 37.15 -7.34
C ASP A 3 -33.93 35.73 -7.27
N LEU A 4 -33.39 34.96 -6.33
CA LEU A 4 -34.15 33.89 -5.69
C LEU A 4 -34.50 34.40 -4.28
N ASP A 5 -35.78 34.65 -4.04
CA ASP A 5 -36.35 34.99 -2.72
C ASP A 5 -36.22 33.78 -1.79
N PHE A 6 -35.49 33.93 -0.68
CA PHE A 6 -35.15 32.84 0.26
C PHE A 6 -35.81 32.98 1.64
N ASP A 7 -36.76 33.89 1.79
CA ASP A 7 -37.31 34.25 3.11
C ASP A 7 -38.35 33.24 3.67
N ASN A 8 -38.45 32.02 3.13
CA ASN A 8 -39.51 31.05 3.49
C ASN A 8 -39.01 29.68 3.99
N PHE A 9 -37.85 29.60 4.64
CA PHE A 9 -37.22 28.35 5.10
C PHE A 9 -37.01 28.27 6.63
N ASP A 10 -37.75 29.05 7.43
CA ASP A 10 -37.45 29.23 8.86
C ASP A 10 -38.17 28.26 9.82
N ASP A 11 -39.17 27.49 9.37
CA ASP A 11 -40.10 26.80 10.31
C ASP A 11 -39.88 25.29 10.51
N THR A 12 -38.83 24.66 9.96
CA THR A 12 -38.71 23.17 9.98
C THR A 12 -37.51 22.60 10.71
N LEU A 13 -36.80 23.37 11.56
CA LEU A 13 -35.56 22.89 12.19
C LEU A 13 -35.60 22.80 13.73
N ASP A 14 -36.72 23.13 14.37
CA ASP A 14 -36.81 23.21 15.84
C ASP A 14 -37.35 21.93 16.52
N ASP A 15 -37.56 20.83 15.78
CA ASP A 15 -38.15 19.58 16.30
C ASP A 15 -37.26 18.36 16.02
N PHE A 16 -36.15 18.23 16.76
CA PHE A 16 -35.30 17.03 16.72
C PHE A 16 -35.05 16.51 18.15
N GLY A 17 -35.80 15.46 18.51
CA GLY A 17 -35.69 14.77 19.80
C GLY A 17 -34.46 13.86 19.92
N ASP A 18 -34.02 13.66 21.16
CA ASP A 18 -32.89 12.81 21.57
C ASP A 18 -33.06 11.35 21.10
N PRO A 19 -32.11 10.79 20.35
CA PRO A 19 -32.07 9.36 20.03
C PRO A 19 -30.99 8.67 20.87
N PHE A 20 -31.38 7.90 21.88
CA PHE A 20 -30.47 6.97 22.53
C PHE A 20 -31.13 5.61 22.76
N GLU A 21 -30.33 4.57 22.50
CA GLU A 21 -30.49 3.14 22.80
C GLU A 21 -31.23 2.29 21.74
N ASP A 22 -30.51 1.91 20.69
CA ASP A 22 -30.54 0.56 20.07
C ASP A 22 -29.38 0.45 19.05
N ASP A 23 -28.90 -0.78 18.79
CA ASP A 23 -27.69 -1.13 18.01
C ASP A 23 -27.42 -0.20 16.81
N VAL A 24 -26.38 0.62 16.94
CA VAL A 24 -26.05 1.74 16.05
C VAL A 24 -25.33 1.19 14.81
N ASP A 25 -26.06 1.02 13.71
CA ASP A 25 -25.49 0.80 12.37
C ASP A 25 -24.46 1.91 12.07
N ASP A 26 -23.30 1.57 11.50
CA ASP A 26 -22.23 2.54 11.13
C ASP A 26 -22.77 3.69 10.27
N ALA A 27 -23.82 3.44 9.49
CA ALA A 27 -24.54 4.47 8.73
C ALA A 27 -25.11 5.59 9.64
N SER A 28 -25.60 5.23 10.82
CA SER A 28 -26.20 6.19 11.76
C SER A 28 -25.16 7.05 12.48
N VAL A 29 -23.92 6.57 12.67
CA VAL A 29 -22.82 7.37 13.23
C VAL A 29 -22.47 8.53 12.30
N PHE A 30 -22.38 8.27 10.99
CA PHE A 30 -22.09 9.32 10.00
C PHE A 30 -23.20 10.38 9.95
N GLU A 31 -24.46 9.97 9.91
CA GLU A 31 -25.60 10.89 9.89
C GLU A 31 -25.66 11.79 11.14
N ILE A 32 -25.34 11.22 12.31
CA ILE A 32 -25.23 11.99 13.56
C ILE A 32 -24.10 13.03 13.45
N GLN A 33 -22.94 12.67 12.88
CA GLN A 33 -21.85 13.61 12.68
C GLN A 33 -22.20 14.74 11.71
N VAL A 34 -22.92 14.44 10.62
CA VAL A 34 -23.43 15.46 9.68
C VAL A 34 -24.35 16.44 10.39
N ARG A 35 -25.34 15.92 11.15
CA ARG A 35 -26.27 16.74 11.92
C ARG A 35 -25.57 17.62 12.95
N ASN A 36 -24.61 17.07 13.70
CA ASN A 36 -23.85 17.80 14.70
C ASN A 36 -23.04 18.95 14.08
N ASN A 37 -22.37 18.70 12.95
CA ASN A 37 -21.62 19.74 12.25
C ASN A 37 -22.55 20.82 11.65
N MET A 38 -23.71 20.44 11.10
CA MET A 38 -24.70 21.40 10.60
C MET A 38 -25.20 22.33 11.73
N ALA A 39 -25.54 21.78 12.89
CA ALA A 39 -25.95 22.54 14.06
C ALA A 39 -24.82 23.48 14.55
N LEU A 40 -23.59 22.97 14.63
CA LEU A 40 -22.41 23.73 15.05
C LEU A 40 -22.15 24.94 14.14
N VAL A 41 -22.27 24.76 12.83
CA VAL A 41 -22.08 25.85 11.85
C VAL A 41 -23.11 26.98 12.00
N LEU A 42 -24.37 26.62 12.28
CA LEU A 42 -25.47 27.57 12.46
C LEU A 42 -25.43 28.30 13.81
N ASN A 43 -24.84 27.69 14.84
CA ASN A 43 -24.73 28.30 16.16
C ASN A 43 -23.77 29.50 16.14
N ALA A 44 -24.31 30.72 16.13
CA ALA A 44 -23.52 31.95 16.11
C ALA A 44 -22.68 32.17 17.38
N ALA A 45 -23.01 31.51 18.49
CA ALA A 45 -22.25 31.57 19.74
C ALA A 45 -21.08 30.56 19.78
N ALA A 46 -21.07 29.56 18.90
CA ALA A 46 -19.99 28.58 18.85
C ALA A 46 -18.65 29.24 18.45
N PRO A 47 -17.51 28.75 18.97
CA PRO A 47 -16.20 29.28 18.63
C PRO A 47 -15.96 29.30 17.12
N ARG A 48 -15.44 30.43 16.62
CA ARG A 48 -15.19 30.66 15.20
C ARG A 48 -14.39 29.53 14.53
N LYS A 49 -13.37 29.00 15.23
CA LYS A 49 -12.51 27.93 14.73
C LYS A 49 -13.30 26.63 14.49
N GLU A 50 -14.17 26.28 15.42
CA GLU A 50 -15.02 25.08 15.34
C GLU A 50 -16.04 25.20 14.21
N ARG A 51 -16.69 26.37 14.08
CA ARG A 51 -17.60 26.65 12.96
C ARG A 51 -16.89 26.53 11.61
N LEU A 52 -15.65 27.01 11.52
CA LEU A 52 -14.85 26.92 10.29
C LEU A 52 -14.50 25.47 9.96
N MET A 53 -14.09 24.67 10.96
CA MET A 53 -13.80 23.25 10.79
C MET A 53 -15.05 22.48 10.34
N ALA A 54 -16.19 22.74 10.97
CA ALA A 54 -17.45 22.10 10.61
C ALA A 54 -17.91 22.46 9.19
N VAL A 55 -17.75 23.72 8.74
CA VAL A 55 -18.03 24.11 7.35
C VAL A 55 -17.16 23.34 6.35
N ARG A 56 -15.86 23.16 6.64
CA ARG A 56 -14.95 22.41 5.77
C ARG A 56 -15.30 20.94 5.73
N TRP A 57 -15.48 20.34 6.90
CA TRP A 57 -15.87 18.94 7.05
C TRP A 57 -17.17 18.65 6.29
N LEU A 58 -18.18 19.52 6.40
CA LEU A 58 -19.44 19.37 5.65
C LEU A 58 -19.26 19.45 4.12
N GLY A 59 -18.26 20.19 3.63
CA GLY A 59 -17.92 20.22 2.22
C GLY A 59 -17.16 18.97 1.76
N GLU A 60 -16.28 18.45 2.60
CA GLU A 60 -15.42 17.30 2.31
C GLU A 60 -16.16 15.96 2.43
N CYS A 61 -17.09 15.83 3.39
CA CYS A 61 -17.89 14.62 3.55
C CYS A 61 -18.94 14.45 2.44
N GLY A 62 -19.20 15.49 1.65
CA GLY A 62 -20.08 15.42 0.48
C GLY A 62 -21.54 15.14 0.78
N SER A 63 -22.01 15.31 2.03
CA SER A 63 -23.41 15.07 2.39
C SER A 63 -24.33 16.14 1.76
N PRO A 64 -25.27 15.77 0.86
CA PRO A 64 -26.15 16.73 0.19
C PRO A 64 -27.08 17.47 1.16
N GLU A 65 -27.35 16.90 2.35
CA GLU A 65 -28.13 17.54 3.41
C GLU A 65 -27.47 18.82 3.94
N ALA A 66 -26.15 18.94 3.81
CA ALA A 66 -25.41 20.11 4.26
C ALA A 66 -25.61 21.35 3.37
N ILE A 67 -26.06 21.18 2.13
CA ILE A 67 -26.14 22.26 1.13
C ILE A 67 -26.98 23.45 1.60
N PRO A 68 -28.23 23.26 2.11
CA PRO A 68 -29.05 24.38 2.57
C PRO A 68 -28.38 25.18 3.70
N VAL A 69 -27.73 24.48 4.63
CA VAL A 69 -27.00 25.09 5.77
C VAL A 69 -25.80 25.91 5.28
N LEU A 70 -24.98 25.33 4.41
CA LEU A 70 -23.81 26.01 3.83
C LEU A 70 -24.22 27.24 3.01
N ARG A 71 -25.34 27.17 2.27
CA ARG A 71 -25.90 28.32 1.54
C ARG A 71 -26.36 29.43 2.49
N ARG A 72 -27.03 29.07 3.59
CA ARG A 72 -27.45 30.02 4.63
C ARG A 72 -26.25 30.74 5.24
N VAL A 73 -25.18 30.01 5.56
CA VAL A 73 -23.92 30.57 6.09
C VAL A 73 -23.28 31.52 5.09
N TYR A 74 -23.13 31.10 3.83
CA TYR A 74 -22.59 31.92 2.75
C TYR A 74 -23.39 33.22 2.59
N ALA A 75 -24.72 33.14 2.52
CA ALA A 75 -25.60 34.30 2.36
C ALA A 75 -25.53 35.26 3.55
N ASN A 76 -25.54 34.73 4.78
CA ASN A 76 -25.44 35.54 6.00
C ASN A 76 -24.11 36.28 6.08
N GLU A 77 -23.00 35.61 5.79
CA GLU A 77 -21.68 36.24 5.77
C GLU A 77 -21.53 37.24 4.60
N TYR A 78 -22.14 36.96 3.45
CA TYR A 78 -22.18 37.90 2.32
C TYR A 78 -22.92 39.20 2.67
N LYS A 79 -24.07 39.12 3.34
CA LYS A 79 -24.88 40.28 3.76
C LYS A 79 -24.14 41.20 4.75
N LYS A 80 -23.21 40.67 5.56
CA LYS A 80 -22.50 41.42 6.61
C LYS A 80 -21.46 42.44 6.12
N LYS A 81 -21.23 42.59 4.81
CA LYS A 81 -20.32 43.55 4.10
C LYS A 81 -19.07 44.02 4.86
N LYS A 82 -19.20 44.85 5.91
CA LYS A 82 -18.09 45.39 6.72
C LYS A 82 -17.61 44.50 7.87
N LYS A 83 -18.45 43.59 8.40
CA LYS A 83 -18.14 42.69 9.52
C LYS A 83 -18.20 41.21 9.13
N ARG A 84 -17.96 40.92 7.85
CA ARG A 84 -17.96 39.56 7.33
C ARG A 84 -16.80 38.78 7.92
N ASP A 85 -17.07 37.57 8.39
CA ASP A 85 -16.03 36.60 8.64
C ASP A 85 -15.52 36.06 7.30
N LYS A 86 -14.41 36.63 6.82
CA LYS A 86 -13.86 36.30 5.50
C LYS A 86 -13.53 34.81 5.36
N GLN A 87 -13.00 34.19 6.42
CA GLN A 87 -12.61 32.77 6.36
C GLN A 87 -13.84 31.86 6.34
N LEU A 88 -14.87 32.16 7.15
CA LEU A 88 -16.09 31.37 7.17
C LEU A 88 -16.85 31.50 5.84
N PHE A 89 -16.88 32.70 5.26
CA PHE A 89 -17.42 32.94 3.91
C PHE A 89 -16.69 32.13 2.83
N GLU A 90 -15.35 32.17 2.82
CA GLU A 90 -14.53 31.45 1.85
C GLU A 90 -14.66 29.93 2.00
N ALA A 91 -14.70 29.42 3.23
CA ALA A 91 -14.91 28.00 3.49
C ALA A 91 -16.31 27.55 3.02
N ALA A 92 -17.36 28.33 3.29
CA ALA A 92 -18.71 28.01 2.81
C ALA A 92 -18.79 28.06 1.28
N ALA A 93 -18.11 29.02 0.64
CA ALA A 93 -18.01 29.11 -0.81
C ALA A 93 -17.30 27.89 -1.42
N TYR A 94 -16.19 27.47 -0.80
CA TYR A 94 -15.43 26.29 -1.20
C TYR A 94 -16.27 25.01 -1.07
N ALA A 95 -16.89 24.80 0.10
CA ALA A 95 -17.77 23.65 0.35
C ALA A 95 -18.91 23.59 -0.68
N LEU A 96 -19.58 24.71 -0.95
CA LEU A 96 -20.61 24.78 -2.00
C LEU A 96 -20.05 24.54 -3.42
N GLY A 97 -18.78 24.87 -3.66
CA GLY A 97 -18.07 24.53 -4.89
C GLY A 97 -17.95 23.03 -5.11
N GLN A 98 -17.66 22.27 -4.05
CA GLN A 98 -17.61 20.79 -4.10
C GLN A 98 -18.98 20.21 -4.47
N PHE A 99 -20.07 20.75 -3.90
CA PHE A 99 -21.42 20.34 -4.25
C PHE A 99 -21.84 20.74 -5.67
N LYS A 100 -21.29 21.81 -6.24
CA LYS A 100 -21.57 22.17 -7.64
C LYS A 100 -20.92 21.18 -8.62
N ALA A 101 -19.74 20.67 -8.30
CA ALA A 101 -19.14 19.59 -9.07
C ALA A 101 -20.01 18.33 -9.01
N LEU A 102 -20.57 18.03 -7.83
CA LEU A 102 -21.53 16.96 -7.66
C LEU A 102 -22.82 17.20 -8.47
N ASP A 103 -23.39 18.40 -8.43
CA ASP A 103 -24.60 18.79 -9.19
C ASP A 103 -24.41 18.62 -10.71
N LEU A 104 -23.20 18.86 -11.22
CA LEU A 104 -22.86 18.64 -12.63
C LEU A 104 -22.66 17.16 -12.98
N ALA A 105 -22.28 16.33 -12.00
CA ALA A 105 -22.08 14.91 -12.18
C ALA A 105 -23.39 14.10 -12.07
N VAL A 106 -24.37 14.63 -11.33
CA VAL A 106 -25.68 14.00 -11.10
C VAL A 106 -26.66 14.40 -12.21
N LYS A 107 -27.23 13.43 -12.91
CA LYS A 107 -28.32 13.67 -13.86
C LYS A 107 -29.61 13.92 -13.08
N ARG A 108 -30.25 15.08 -13.28
CA ARG A 108 -31.48 15.45 -12.58
C ARG A 108 -32.37 16.37 -13.38
N ASP A 109 -33.65 16.39 -13.03
CA ASP A 109 -34.61 17.30 -13.61
C ASP A 109 -34.51 18.72 -13.02
N LYS A 110 -35.00 19.71 -13.78
CA LYS A 110 -34.97 21.11 -13.35
C LYS A 110 -35.87 21.31 -12.12
N GLY A 111 -35.26 21.61 -10.97
CA GLY A 111 -35.96 21.85 -9.70
C GLY A 111 -35.94 20.67 -8.73
N GLU A 112 -35.43 19.51 -9.16
CA GLU A 112 -35.21 18.36 -8.28
C GLU A 112 -34.06 18.60 -7.29
N SER A 113 -34.14 18.07 -6.07
CA SER A 113 -33.04 18.14 -5.11
C SER A 113 -31.92 17.16 -5.50
N ILE A 114 -30.67 17.48 -5.14
CA ILE A 114 -29.53 16.59 -5.43
C ILE A 114 -29.66 15.27 -4.67
N ALA A 115 -30.22 15.30 -3.45
CA ALA A 115 -30.43 14.10 -2.64
C ALA A 115 -31.43 13.15 -3.33
N ASP A 116 -32.56 13.66 -3.81
CA ASP A 116 -33.56 12.86 -4.53
C ASP A 116 -33.00 12.32 -5.84
N ALA A 117 -32.27 13.17 -6.58
CA ALA A 117 -31.65 12.77 -7.83
C ALA A 117 -30.60 11.66 -7.64
N LEU A 118 -29.81 11.70 -6.57
CA LEU A 118 -28.80 10.68 -6.26
C LEU A 118 -29.39 9.29 -6.02
N GLN A 119 -30.65 9.20 -5.60
CA GLN A 119 -31.35 7.93 -5.42
C GLN A 119 -31.81 7.29 -6.74
N ARG A 120 -31.74 8.01 -7.87
CA ARG A 120 -32.11 7.46 -9.17
C ARG A 120 -31.10 6.39 -9.64
N PRO A 121 -31.55 5.31 -10.29
CA PRO A 121 -30.66 4.26 -10.80
C PRO A 121 -29.56 4.78 -11.74
N GLU A 122 -29.86 5.84 -12.50
CA GLU A 122 -28.91 6.48 -13.43
C GLU A 122 -27.76 7.24 -12.76
N ASN A 123 -27.86 7.49 -11.45
CA ASN A 123 -26.83 8.13 -10.63
C ASN A 123 -26.15 7.15 -9.66
N ALA A 124 -26.43 5.85 -9.77
CA ALA A 124 -25.88 4.82 -8.88
C ALA A 124 -24.34 4.83 -8.85
N ASP A 125 -23.68 5.08 -9.98
CA ASP A 125 -22.21 5.18 -10.05
C ASP A 125 -21.67 6.40 -9.29
N VAL A 126 -22.40 7.53 -9.30
CA VAL A 126 -22.02 8.73 -8.57
C VAL A 126 -22.20 8.51 -7.07
N LEU A 127 -23.32 7.90 -6.68
CA LEU A 127 -23.61 7.54 -5.29
C LEU A 127 -22.60 6.54 -4.73
N ASN A 128 -22.24 5.49 -5.48
CA ASN A 128 -21.22 4.51 -5.09
C ASN A 128 -19.83 5.16 -4.91
N ARG A 129 -19.48 6.12 -5.77
CA ARG A 129 -18.21 6.88 -5.63
C ARG A 129 -18.23 7.77 -4.39
N LEU A 130 -19.34 8.43 -4.10
CA LEU A 130 -19.50 9.25 -2.89
C LEU A 130 -19.45 8.40 -1.62
N MET A 131 -20.14 7.25 -1.58
CA MET A 131 -20.08 6.35 -0.42
C MET A 131 -18.67 5.82 -0.17
N ARG A 132 -17.91 5.54 -1.24
CA ARG A 132 -16.51 5.15 -1.12
C ARG A 132 -15.65 6.29 -0.54
N ILE A 133 -15.77 7.52 -1.08
CA ILE A 133 -15.04 8.68 -0.55
C ILE A 133 -15.41 8.98 0.91
N SER A 134 -16.70 8.85 1.26
CA SER A 134 -17.19 9.08 2.63
C SER A 134 -16.72 8.01 3.61
N ARG A 135 -16.62 6.75 3.18
CA ARG A 135 -16.10 5.64 4.00
C ARG A 135 -14.58 5.72 4.16
N ASP A 136 -13.88 6.14 3.12
CA ASP A 136 -12.41 6.17 3.08
C ASP A 136 -11.80 7.44 3.70
N GLY A 137 -12.63 8.36 4.21
CA GLY A 137 -12.24 9.47 5.10
C GLY A 137 -11.08 10.34 4.61
N VAL A 138 -11.37 11.35 3.78
CA VAL A 138 -10.36 12.37 3.43
C VAL A 138 -10.10 13.29 4.63
N GLN A 139 -9.03 13.03 5.39
CA GLN A 139 -8.48 14.01 6.34
C GLN A 139 -7.41 14.86 5.62
N LEU A 140 -7.72 16.14 5.38
CA LEU A 140 -6.75 17.11 4.85
C LEU A 140 -6.12 17.93 5.98
N GLU A 141 -4.92 17.51 6.41
CA GLU A 141 -3.97 18.40 7.07
C GLU A 141 -3.12 19.15 6.02
N GLY A 142 -2.88 20.45 6.26
CA GLY A 142 -1.79 21.20 5.63
C GLY A 142 -2.15 22.04 4.40
N GLY A 143 -2.08 23.37 4.53
CA GLY A 143 -2.45 24.31 3.49
C GLY A 143 -1.41 24.49 2.36
N THR A 144 -1.86 24.37 1.12
CA THR A 144 -1.18 24.90 -0.07
C THR A 144 -2.18 25.62 -1.00
N PRO A 145 -1.77 26.64 -1.79
CA PRO A 145 -2.69 27.56 -2.46
C PRO A 145 -3.37 26.96 -3.72
N PRO A 146 -4.60 27.41 -4.05
CA PRO A 146 -5.54 26.67 -4.91
C PRO A 146 -5.29 26.77 -6.43
N MET A 147 -4.10 27.19 -6.88
CA MET A 147 -3.88 27.45 -8.32
C MET A 147 -3.57 26.19 -9.15
N LEU A 148 -3.20 25.07 -8.50
CA LEU A 148 -2.81 23.82 -9.17
C LEU A 148 -3.99 22.86 -9.44
N LEU A 149 -5.10 22.99 -8.71
CA LEU A 149 -6.27 22.10 -8.80
C LEU A 149 -7.14 22.29 -10.05
N ILE A 150 -7.11 23.48 -10.68
CA ILE A 150 -7.90 23.76 -11.89
C ILE A 150 -7.28 23.07 -13.13
N GLY A 151 -5.94 22.92 -13.17
CA GLY A 151 -5.27 22.20 -14.25
C GLY A 151 -5.51 20.69 -14.20
N LEU A 152 -5.52 20.12 -12.99
CA LEU A 152 -5.63 18.68 -12.77
C LEU A 152 -7.06 18.17 -13.03
N THR A 153 -8.08 18.96 -12.65
CA THR A 153 -9.49 18.62 -12.91
C THR A 153 -9.85 18.68 -14.40
N VAL A 154 -9.32 19.64 -15.15
CA VAL A 154 -9.55 19.71 -16.62
C VAL A 154 -8.83 18.57 -17.35
N SER A 155 -7.63 18.19 -16.91
CA SER A 155 -6.88 17.06 -17.50
C SER A 155 -7.57 15.70 -17.24
N LEU A 156 -8.13 15.52 -16.04
CA LEU A 156 -8.88 14.31 -15.67
C LEU A 156 -10.16 14.16 -16.51
N ILE A 157 -10.88 15.26 -16.78
CA ILE A 157 -12.09 15.25 -17.61
C ILE A 157 -11.77 14.83 -19.06
N ILE A 158 -10.63 15.28 -19.60
CA ILE A 158 -10.19 14.90 -20.96
C ILE A 158 -9.85 13.41 -21.05
N LEU A 159 -9.20 12.84 -20.03
CA LEU A 159 -8.85 11.42 -19.97
C LEU A 159 -10.08 10.51 -19.83
N VAL A 160 -11.10 10.94 -19.08
CA VAL A 160 -12.36 10.20 -18.94
C VAL A 160 -13.13 10.17 -20.26
N VAL A 161 -13.15 11.27 -21.01
CA VAL A 161 -13.80 11.33 -22.33
C VAL A 161 -13.05 10.46 -23.36
N LEU A 162 -11.71 10.42 -23.32
CA LEU A 162 -10.92 9.56 -24.22
C LEU A 162 -11.11 8.06 -23.92
N ASN A 163 -11.21 7.68 -22.65
CA ASN A 163 -11.37 6.27 -22.25
C ASN A 163 -12.76 5.72 -22.64
N VAL A 164 -13.80 6.56 -22.57
CA VAL A 164 -15.16 6.20 -23.01
C VAL A 164 -15.28 6.09 -24.53
N LEU A 165 -14.47 6.84 -25.30
CA LEU A 165 -14.50 6.82 -26.77
C LEU A 165 -13.68 5.68 -27.40
N LEU A 166 -12.77 5.02 -26.67
CA LEU A 166 -11.78 4.10 -27.26
C LEU A 166 -11.87 2.62 -26.88
N GLY A 167 -12.78 2.16 -26.00
CA GLY A 167 -12.76 0.72 -25.65
C GLY A 167 -13.99 0.15 -24.97
N SER A 168 -14.93 -0.35 -25.76
CA SER A 168 -15.95 -1.32 -25.31
C SER A 168 -15.99 -2.52 -26.25
N ARG A 169 -15.37 -3.62 -25.82
CA ARG A 169 -15.54 -5.02 -26.29
C ARG A 169 -15.06 -5.87 -25.11
N GLY A 170 -15.76 -6.83 -24.53
CA GLY A 170 -17.10 -7.39 -24.63
C GLY A 170 -17.12 -8.54 -23.61
N ASN A 171 -18.15 -8.63 -22.77
CA ASN A 171 -18.26 -9.64 -21.71
C ASN A 171 -18.61 -11.01 -22.30
N GLN A 172 -17.96 -12.08 -21.84
CA GLN A 172 -18.54 -13.42 -21.80
C GLN A 172 -18.61 -13.91 -20.35
N ALA A 173 -19.72 -14.57 -20.05
CA ALA A 173 -20.06 -15.10 -18.73
C ALA A 173 -19.47 -16.50 -18.56
N ASP A 174 -18.73 -16.73 -17.48
CA ASP A 174 -18.16 -18.04 -17.15
C ASP A 174 -19.10 -18.86 -16.25
N GLN A 175 -19.27 -20.12 -16.65
CA GLN A 175 -19.86 -21.18 -15.86
C GLN A 175 -18.81 -21.75 -14.90
N ILE A 176 -19.23 -22.02 -13.67
CA ILE A 176 -18.40 -22.59 -12.61
C ILE A 176 -18.16 -24.09 -12.90
N ILE A 177 -16.94 -24.44 -13.28
CA ILE A 177 -16.42 -25.82 -13.33
C ILE A 177 -15.44 -25.98 -12.17
N ALA A 178 -15.55 -27.06 -11.40
CA ALA A 178 -14.63 -27.37 -10.31
C ALA A 178 -13.19 -27.49 -10.83
N THR A 179 -12.29 -26.65 -10.34
CA THR A 179 -10.88 -26.62 -10.71
C THR A 179 -10.17 -27.86 -10.15
N PRO A 180 -9.53 -28.70 -10.99
CA PRO A 180 -8.68 -29.78 -10.50
C PRO A 180 -7.47 -29.19 -9.78
N GLN A 181 -7.08 -29.84 -8.68
CA GLN A 181 -5.89 -29.53 -7.89
C GLN A 181 -4.65 -29.42 -8.82
N PRO A 182 -3.86 -28.33 -8.75
CA PRO A 182 -2.77 -28.12 -9.69
C PRO A 182 -1.73 -29.23 -9.55
N THR A 183 -1.52 -29.98 -10.63
CA THR A 183 -0.45 -30.96 -10.75
C THR A 183 0.88 -30.23 -10.63
N ALA A 184 1.76 -30.65 -9.72
CA ALA A 184 3.09 -30.07 -9.56
C ALA A 184 3.83 -30.05 -10.91
N ILE A 185 4.24 -28.85 -11.33
CA ILE A 185 5.03 -28.68 -12.56
C ILE A 185 6.41 -29.29 -12.29
N ALA A 186 6.80 -30.29 -13.07
CA ALA A 186 8.14 -30.86 -12.97
C ALA A 186 9.15 -29.91 -13.63
N TYR A 187 10.03 -29.31 -12.84
CA TYR A 187 11.14 -28.50 -13.34
C TYR A 187 12.16 -29.37 -14.06
N SER A 188 12.84 -28.82 -15.07
CA SER A 188 14.00 -29.50 -15.65
C SER A 188 15.12 -29.57 -14.59
N PRO A 189 16.03 -30.57 -14.64
CA PRO A 189 17.14 -30.66 -13.70
C PRO A 189 18.00 -29.39 -13.64
N GLU A 190 18.22 -28.72 -14.78
CA GLU A 190 19.00 -27.47 -14.85
C GLU A 190 18.31 -26.32 -14.11
N ASP A 191 16.99 -26.30 -14.17
CA ASP A 191 16.20 -25.25 -13.55
C ASP A 191 16.04 -25.46 -12.06
N GLN A 192 15.97 -26.73 -11.62
CA GLN A 192 16.07 -27.04 -10.21
C GLN A 192 17.42 -26.55 -9.66
N ILE A 193 18.52 -26.77 -10.39
CA ILE A 193 19.84 -26.25 -10.01
C ILE A 193 19.84 -24.71 -10.00
N ALA A 194 19.17 -24.05 -10.94
CA ALA A 194 19.06 -22.59 -10.98
C ALA A 194 18.24 -22.04 -9.79
N ILE A 195 17.13 -22.69 -9.42
CA ILE A 195 16.32 -22.35 -8.25
C ILE A 195 17.13 -22.55 -6.97
N ASP A 196 17.83 -23.69 -6.84
CA ASP A 196 18.67 -23.98 -5.68
C ASP A 196 19.82 -22.96 -5.56
N THR A 197 20.44 -22.58 -6.68
CA THR A 197 21.49 -21.55 -6.73
C THR A 197 20.94 -20.18 -6.34
N LEU A 198 19.75 -19.82 -6.85
CA LEU A 198 19.07 -18.57 -6.49
C LEU A 198 18.79 -18.50 -4.98
N ASN A 199 18.28 -19.59 -4.40
CA ASN A 199 18.00 -19.66 -2.96
C ASN A 199 19.29 -19.58 -2.11
N GLN A 200 20.40 -20.13 -2.59
CA GLN A 200 21.70 -19.97 -1.93
C GLN A 200 22.21 -18.53 -1.98
N LEU A 201 22.07 -17.85 -3.13
CA LEU A 201 22.45 -16.43 -3.26
C LEU A 201 21.59 -15.52 -2.37
N ASP A 202 20.29 -15.79 -2.29
CA ASP A 202 19.33 -15.07 -1.43
C ASP A 202 19.63 -15.27 0.07
N ALA A 203 19.92 -16.51 0.47
CA ALA A 203 20.35 -16.82 1.83
C ALA A 203 21.67 -16.13 2.20
N LEU A 204 22.65 -16.12 1.27
CA LEU A 204 23.92 -15.44 1.48
C LEU A 204 23.73 -13.91 1.60
N ALA A 205 22.92 -13.31 0.73
CA ALA A 205 22.62 -11.87 0.79
C ALA A 205 21.97 -11.49 2.14
N THR A 206 21.03 -12.30 2.60
CA THR A 206 20.37 -12.12 3.91
C THR A 206 21.37 -12.24 5.06
N GLU A 207 22.24 -13.25 5.05
CA GLU A 207 23.28 -13.43 6.06
C GLU A 207 24.24 -12.23 6.10
N MET A 208 24.63 -11.71 4.94
CA MET A 208 25.49 -10.52 4.84
C MET A 208 24.81 -9.28 5.41
N ALA A 209 23.52 -9.06 5.13
CA ALA A 209 22.77 -7.92 5.69
C ALA A 209 22.74 -7.94 7.23
N GLN A 210 22.58 -9.12 7.84
CA GLN A 210 22.62 -9.29 9.30
C GLN A 210 24.01 -8.97 9.87
N LYS A 211 25.07 -9.42 9.21
CA LYS A 211 26.46 -9.14 9.62
C LYS A 211 26.80 -7.66 9.51
N VAL A 212 26.36 -6.98 8.44
CA VAL A 212 26.51 -5.54 8.27
C VAL A 212 25.85 -4.79 9.43
N THR A 213 24.62 -5.15 9.79
CA THR A 213 23.88 -4.54 10.92
C THR A 213 24.63 -4.73 12.25
N THR A 214 25.21 -5.93 12.46
CA THR A 214 26.00 -6.23 13.65
C THR A 214 27.25 -5.36 13.74
N LEU A 215 27.97 -5.18 12.62
CA LEU A 215 29.15 -4.32 12.57
C LEU A 215 28.81 -2.85 12.75
N GLN A 216 27.73 -2.35 12.13
CA GLN A 216 27.26 -0.99 12.33
C GLN A 216 26.96 -0.72 13.81
N THR A 217 26.31 -1.67 14.49
CA THR A 217 26.04 -1.59 15.93
C THR A 217 27.33 -1.56 16.75
N PHE A 218 28.33 -2.36 16.40
CA PHE A 218 29.65 -2.34 17.05
C PHE A 218 30.31 -0.95 16.94
N TYR A 219 30.33 -0.35 15.74
CA TYR A 219 30.94 0.97 15.56
C TYR A 219 30.16 2.12 16.23
N GLN A 220 28.89 1.91 16.56
CA GLN A 220 28.08 2.87 17.32
C GLN A 220 28.22 2.72 18.84
N THR A 221 28.24 1.47 19.34
CA THR A 221 28.19 1.18 20.78
C THR A 221 29.55 0.89 21.40
N THR A 222 30.54 0.52 20.59
CA THR A 222 31.87 0.04 20.98
C THR A 222 31.87 -1.25 21.82
N GLU A 223 30.72 -1.92 21.97
CA GLU A 223 30.63 -3.20 22.65
C GLU A 223 31.04 -4.33 21.71
N CYS A 224 32.03 -5.14 22.12
CA CYS A 224 32.51 -6.27 21.34
C CYS A 224 31.48 -7.41 21.32
N PRO A 225 30.84 -7.68 20.16
CA PRO A 225 29.92 -8.80 20.05
C PRO A 225 30.68 -10.13 20.03
N SER A 226 29.92 -11.22 20.05
CA SER A 226 30.48 -12.56 19.81
C SER A 226 31.15 -12.64 18.44
N PRO A 227 32.15 -13.53 18.25
CA PRO A 227 32.88 -13.64 17.00
C PRO A 227 31.96 -13.86 15.80
N ILE A 228 32.05 -12.96 14.81
CA ILE A 228 31.32 -13.07 13.55
C ILE A 228 32.10 -14.03 12.64
N LEU A 229 31.44 -15.09 12.17
CA LEU A 229 32.03 -16.03 11.22
C LEU A 229 32.07 -15.40 9.81
N PRO A 230 33.10 -15.67 9.00
CA PRO A 230 33.14 -15.21 7.61
C PRO A 230 32.00 -15.86 6.81
N ALA A 231 31.50 -15.15 5.80
CA ALA A 231 30.47 -15.70 4.91
C ALA A 231 31.07 -16.75 3.96
N ILE A 232 30.28 -17.74 3.56
CA ILE A 232 30.70 -18.79 2.64
C ILE A 232 30.48 -18.32 1.21
N ALA A 233 31.49 -18.47 0.34
CA ALA A 233 31.35 -18.15 -1.08
C ALA A 233 30.38 -19.13 -1.77
N VAL A 234 29.45 -18.58 -2.55
CA VAL A 234 28.54 -19.36 -3.42
C VAL A 234 29.12 -19.37 -4.84
N SER A 235 29.19 -20.55 -5.46
CA SER A 235 29.66 -20.71 -6.84
C SER A 235 28.47 -20.96 -7.78
N VAL A 236 28.34 -20.16 -8.83
CA VAL A 236 27.30 -20.35 -9.86
C VAL A 236 27.79 -21.37 -10.88
N PRO A 237 27.09 -22.51 -11.08
CA PRO A 237 27.46 -23.47 -12.10
C PRO A 237 27.47 -22.85 -13.51
N PRO A 238 28.44 -23.15 -14.39
CA PRO A 238 28.52 -22.54 -15.73
C PRO A 238 27.25 -22.70 -16.56
N ALA A 239 26.60 -23.87 -16.50
CA ALA A 239 25.33 -24.13 -17.21
C ALA A 239 24.19 -23.20 -16.74
N VAL A 240 24.15 -22.88 -15.45
CA VAL A 240 23.18 -21.91 -14.89
C VAL A 240 23.53 -20.50 -15.36
N GLY A 241 24.81 -20.14 -15.37
CA GLY A 241 25.28 -18.82 -15.83
C GLY A 241 25.01 -18.56 -17.32
N GLU A 242 25.13 -19.58 -18.18
CA GLU A 242 24.78 -19.47 -19.60
C GLU A 242 23.28 -19.23 -19.81
N ARG A 243 22.43 -19.86 -19.00
CA ARG A 243 20.97 -19.75 -19.09
C ARG A 243 20.42 -18.49 -18.43
N PHE A 244 21.02 -18.08 -17.32
CA PHE A 244 20.62 -16.93 -16.51
C PHE A 244 21.82 -15.97 -16.34
N PRO A 245 22.09 -15.10 -17.34
CA PRO A 245 23.31 -14.29 -17.38
C PRO A 245 23.41 -13.22 -16.28
N THR A 246 22.32 -12.94 -15.57
CA THR A 246 22.31 -12.08 -14.38
C THR A 246 22.92 -12.77 -13.16
N MET A 247 22.82 -14.11 -13.06
CA MET A 247 23.23 -14.87 -11.88
C MET A 247 24.74 -14.78 -11.59
N PRO A 248 25.65 -14.86 -12.60
CA PRO A 248 27.07 -14.60 -12.39
C PRO A 248 27.38 -13.18 -11.91
N ASN A 249 26.64 -12.16 -12.36
CA ASN A 249 26.85 -10.78 -11.93
C ASN A 249 26.45 -10.59 -10.45
N ILE A 250 25.33 -11.20 -10.04
CA ILE A 250 24.89 -11.23 -8.64
C ILE A 250 25.97 -11.88 -7.77
N ALA A 251 26.46 -13.05 -8.18
CA ALA A 251 27.50 -13.78 -7.45
C ALA A 251 28.80 -12.96 -7.33
N LEU A 252 29.22 -12.27 -8.40
CA LEU A 252 30.41 -11.41 -8.38
C LEU A 252 30.26 -10.22 -7.43
N ARG A 253 29.08 -9.57 -7.40
CA ARG A 253 28.79 -8.48 -6.44
C ARG A 253 28.82 -9.00 -5.01
N LEU A 254 28.18 -10.16 -4.75
CA LEU A 254 28.20 -10.82 -3.44
C LEU A 254 29.63 -11.18 -3.01
N GLU A 255 30.45 -11.70 -3.91
CA GLU A 255 31.86 -12.02 -3.64
C GLU A 255 32.67 -10.77 -3.27
N THR A 256 32.47 -9.68 -4.02
CA THR A 256 33.14 -8.40 -3.76
C THR A 256 32.71 -7.83 -2.40
N SER A 257 31.41 -7.80 -2.13
CA SER A 257 30.86 -7.37 -0.83
C SER A 257 31.30 -8.28 0.33
N THR A 258 31.44 -9.59 0.10
CA THR A 258 31.94 -10.54 1.11
C THR A 258 33.40 -10.28 1.46
N THR A 259 34.20 -9.88 0.47
CA THR A 259 35.61 -9.50 0.68
C THR A 259 35.71 -8.26 1.57
N PHE A 260 34.94 -7.22 1.28
CA PHE A 260 34.90 -6.01 2.11
C PHE A 260 34.39 -6.32 3.53
N LEU A 261 33.33 -7.11 3.64
CA LEU A 261 32.77 -7.51 4.94
C LEU A 261 33.78 -8.29 5.78
N SER A 262 34.53 -9.20 5.16
CA SER A 262 35.56 -10.01 5.85
C SER A 262 36.72 -9.14 6.37
N GLN A 263 37.10 -8.09 5.63
CA GLN A 263 38.08 -7.12 6.09
C GLN A 263 37.57 -6.36 7.32
N GLU A 264 36.32 -5.91 7.32
CA GLU A 264 35.75 -5.20 8.47
C GLU A 264 35.56 -6.11 9.70
N ILE A 265 35.18 -7.38 9.51
CA ILE A 265 35.16 -8.37 10.59
C ILE A 265 36.56 -8.52 11.21
N THR A 266 37.60 -8.56 10.38
CA THR A 266 38.98 -8.67 10.86
C THR A 266 39.40 -7.42 11.63
N ASN A 267 39.08 -6.23 11.13
CA ASN A 267 39.36 -4.96 11.81
C ASN A 267 38.69 -4.91 13.19
N GLN A 268 37.40 -5.26 13.24
CA GLN A 268 36.61 -5.33 14.45
C GLN A 268 37.20 -6.31 15.47
N GLN A 269 37.58 -7.52 15.04
CA GLN A 269 38.24 -8.51 15.91
C GLN A 269 39.56 -7.99 16.47
N THR A 270 40.38 -7.30 15.67
CA THR A 270 41.62 -6.67 16.15
C THR A 270 41.34 -5.64 17.24
N ILE A 271 40.38 -4.72 17.02
CA ILE A 271 40.00 -3.69 18.00
C ILE A 271 39.55 -4.34 19.32
N CYS A 272 38.73 -5.39 19.23
CA CYS A 272 38.24 -6.13 20.39
C CYS A 272 39.35 -6.88 21.14
N ASN A 273 40.27 -7.52 20.42
CA ASN A 273 41.42 -8.21 21.03
C ASN A 273 42.39 -7.25 21.72
N GLU A 274 42.52 -6.03 21.21
CA GLU A 274 43.32 -4.96 21.82
C GLU A 274 42.63 -4.33 23.04
N GLY A 275 41.34 -4.59 23.26
CA GLY A 275 40.57 -4.06 24.39
C GLY A 275 40.41 -2.54 24.33
N ARG A 276 40.36 -1.96 23.13
CA ARG A 276 40.22 -0.51 22.92
C ARG A 276 38.96 -0.18 22.14
N ALA A 277 38.55 1.09 22.21
CA ALA A 277 37.52 1.63 21.32
C ALA A 277 38.07 1.88 19.90
N PRO A 278 37.23 1.80 18.86
CA PRO A 278 37.59 2.24 17.52
C PRO A 278 37.89 3.75 17.50
N THR A 279 38.87 4.16 16.70
CA THR A 279 39.21 5.57 16.46
C THR A 279 38.21 6.21 15.48
N GLU A 280 38.11 7.54 15.46
CA GLU A 280 37.23 8.26 14.52
C GLU A 280 37.54 7.91 13.05
N THR A 281 38.81 7.76 12.70
CA THR A 281 39.22 7.35 11.35
C THR A 281 38.77 5.93 11.02
N GLU A 282 38.89 4.99 11.96
CA GLU A 282 38.41 3.61 11.76
C GLU A 282 36.89 3.56 11.61
N ILE A 283 36.15 4.35 12.41
CA ILE A 283 34.69 4.47 12.29
C ILE A 283 34.31 5.03 10.92
N ALA A 284 34.99 6.08 10.44
CA ALA A 284 34.70 6.69 9.15
C ALA A 284 34.95 5.72 7.97
N VAL A 285 36.08 4.98 8.01
CA VAL A 285 36.40 3.97 6.99
C VAL A 285 35.37 2.83 7.03
N ALA A 286 35.07 2.30 8.21
CA ALA A 286 34.11 1.21 8.36
C ALA A 286 32.71 1.61 7.89
N ASN A 287 32.22 2.80 8.27
CA ASN A 287 30.92 3.30 7.81
C ASN A 287 30.87 3.44 6.29
N SER A 288 31.95 3.90 5.65
CA SER A 288 32.02 3.97 4.19
C SER A 288 31.96 2.57 3.55
N SER A 289 32.71 1.60 4.07
CA SER A 289 32.68 0.20 3.60
C SER A 289 31.30 -0.42 3.78
N LEU A 290 30.71 -0.30 4.98
CA LEU A 290 29.42 -0.89 5.32
C LEU A 290 28.26 -0.27 4.54
N ASN A 291 28.31 1.03 4.24
CA ASN A 291 27.33 1.68 3.37
C ASN A 291 27.44 1.19 1.92
N THR A 292 28.65 0.97 1.42
CA THR A 292 28.89 0.39 0.09
C THR A 292 28.29 -1.02 0.01
N ILE A 293 28.59 -1.88 1.00
CA ILE A 293 28.02 -3.24 1.08
C ILE A 293 26.49 -3.19 1.17
N SER A 294 25.93 -2.29 1.99
CA SER A 294 24.48 -2.14 2.12
C SER A 294 23.81 -1.77 0.79
N SER A 295 24.45 -0.88 0.02
CA SER A 295 23.98 -0.49 -1.30
C SER A 295 24.06 -1.65 -2.31
N ASP A 296 25.17 -2.39 -2.32
CA ASP A 296 25.33 -3.57 -3.17
C ASP A 296 24.27 -4.64 -2.85
N LEU A 297 24.01 -4.91 -1.56
CA LEU A 297 23.00 -5.87 -1.13
C LEU A 297 21.58 -5.49 -1.58
N ALA A 298 21.24 -4.20 -1.57
CA ALA A 298 19.95 -3.73 -2.07
C ALA A 298 19.81 -3.98 -3.59
N ILE A 299 20.86 -3.72 -4.38
CA ILE A 299 20.89 -4.02 -5.82
C ILE A 299 20.79 -5.53 -6.06
N ILE A 300 21.56 -6.33 -5.30
CA ILE A 300 21.51 -7.79 -5.35
C ILE A 300 20.08 -8.30 -5.10
N GLN A 301 19.37 -7.76 -4.11
CA GLN A 301 18.00 -8.19 -3.82
C GLN A 301 17.04 -7.91 -4.98
N VAL A 302 17.20 -6.76 -5.65
CA VAL A 302 16.41 -6.41 -6.84
C VAL A 302 16.69 -7.40 -7.97
N ASP A 303 17.97 -7.67 -8.25
CA ASP A 303 18.39 -8.61 -9.29
C ASP A 303 17.90 -10.04 -9.00
N LEU A 304 17.95 -10.48 -7.74
CA LEU A 304 17.41 -11.77 -7.29
C LEU A 304 15.90 -11.87 -7.52
N ASN A 305 15.14 -10.82 -7.19
CA ASN A 305 13.70 -10.78 -7.40
C ASN A 305 13.34 -10.82 -8.90
N MET A 306 14.03 -10.03 -9.72
CA MET A 306 13.87 -10.06 -11.18
C MET A 306 14.19 -11.44 -11.77
N LEU A 307 15.26 -12.07 -11.27
CA LEU A 307 15.65 -13.40 -11.72
C LEU A 307 14.64 -14.47 -11.31
N ARG A 308 14.06 -14.37 -10.11
CA ARG A 308 12.97 -15.24 -9.65
C ARG A 308 11.75 -15.12 -10.58
N GLN A 309 11.40 -13.91 -11.00
CA GLN A 309 10.32 -13.70 -11.97
C GLN A 309 10.62 -14.26 -13.36
N GLN A 310 11.86 -14.12 -13.84
CA GLN A 310 12.28 -14.69 -15.12
C GLN A 310 12.19 -16.21 -15.11
N ILE A 311 12.65 -16.85 -14.02
CA ILE A 311 12.54 -18.30 -13.83
C ILE A 311 11.07 -18.70 -13.85
N ASN A 312 10.21 -18.04 -13.07
CA ASN A 312 8.77 -18.36 -13.01
C ASN A 312 8.07 -18.16 -14.37
N SER A 313 8.43 -17.12 -15.12
CA SER A 313 7.81 -16.82 -16.43
C SER A 313 8.25 -17.78 -17.54
N ALA A 314 9.43 -18.40 -17.41
CA ALA A 314 9.88 -19.44 -18.34
C ALA A 314 9.00 -20.69 -18.28
N TYR A 315 8.27 -20.89 -17.18
CA TYR A 315 7.22 -21.89 -17.04
C TYR A 315 5.87 -21.25 -17.29
N GLY A 316 5.47 -21.24 -18.57
CA GLY A 316 4.07 -20.97 -18.90
C GLY A 316 3.12 -21.88 -18.11
N PRO A 317 1.82 -21.53 -18.04
CA PRO A 317 0.83 -22.38 -17.40
C PRO A 317 0.95 -23.80 -17.97
N PRO A 318 0.86 -24.85 -17.13
CA PRO A 318 1.05 -26.22 -17.56
C PRO A 318 0.15 -26.50 -18.77
N THR A 319 0.75 -26.88 -19.90
CA THR A 319 0.01 -27.35 -21.07
C THR A 319 -0.87 -28.49 -20.61
N GLU A 320 -2.20 -28.34 -20.73
CA GLU A 320 -3.15 -29.36 -20.29
C GLU A 320 -2.74 -30.71 -20.86
N THR A 321 -2.35 -31.63 -19.97
CA THR A 321 -2.02 -32.99 -20.36
C THR A 321 -3.32 -33.61 -20.87
N PRO A 322 -3.35 -34.20 -22.08
CA PRO A 322 -4.56 -34.81 -22.62
C PRO A 322 -5.07 -35.86 -21.63
N VAL A 323 -6.32 -35.69 -21.21
CA VAL A 323 -7.00 -36.60 -20.28
C VAL A 323 -6.87 -38.03 -20.81
N PRO A 324 -6.23 -38.97 -20.08
CA PRO A 324 -6.11 -40.34 -20.53
C PRO A 324 -7.51 -40.98 -20.61
N THR A 325 -7.85 -41.48 -21.79
CA THR A 325 -9.05 -42.29 -22.03
C THR A 325 -9.03 -43.49 -21.09
N ALA A 326 -10.02 -43.57 -20.19
CA ALA A 326 -10.12 -44.63 -19.20
C ALA A 326 -10.17 -46.02 -19.86
N GLY A 327 -9.21 -46.89 -19.50
CA GLY A 327 -9.24 -48.32 -19.79
C GLY A 327 -10.11 -49.09 -18.78
N PRO A 328 -10.56 -50.31 -19.12
CA PRO A 328 -11.46 -51.09 -18.26
C PRO A 328 -10.83 -51.41 -16.90
N SER A 329 -11.56 -51.05 -15.85
CA SER A 329 -11.24 -51.21 -14.44
C SER A 329 -11.11 -52.69 -14.04
N PRO A 330 -10.01 -53.12 -13.37
CA PRO A 330 -9.93 -54.42 -12.73
C PRO A 330 -10.69 -54.44 -11.39
N THR A 331 -11.32 -55.58 -11.15
CA THR A 331 -12.16 -55.92 -9.99
C THR A 331 -11.40 -55.76 -8.66
N PRO A 332 -12.01 -55.14 -7.62
CA PRO A 332 -11.33 -54.83 -6.36
C PRO A 332 -11.03 -56.09 -5.52
N SER A 333 -9.86 -56.06 -4.86
CA SER A 333 -9.43 -57.00 -3.82
C SER A 333 -9.60 -56.34 -2.45
N ASP A 334 -10.22 -57.05 -1.53
CA ASP A 334 -10.52 -56.61 -0.16
C ASP A 334 -9.24 -56.20 0.60
N THR A 335 -9.03 -54.90 0.68
CA THR A 335 -7.94 -54.26 1.43
C THR A 335 -8.54 -53.66 2.70
N PRO A 336 -7.93 -53.85 3.89
CA PRO A 336 -8.47 -53.34 5.14
C PRO A 336 -8.68 -51.81 5.06
N THR A 337 -9.90 -51.38 5.37
CA THR A 337 -10.31 -49.97 5.37
C THR A 337 -9.44 -49.19 6.36
N PRO A 338 -8.62 -48.24 5.92
CA PRO A 338 -7.90 -47.37 6.83
C PRO A 338 -8.93 -46.50 7.58
N THR A 339 -8.87 -46.50 8.91
CA THR A 339 -9.60 -45.55 9.74
C THR A 339 -9.00 -44.17 9.52
N ILE A 340 -9.62 -43.38 8.66
CA ILE A 340 -9.30 -41.96 8.46
C ILE A 340 -9.76 -41.19 9.70
N THR A 341 -8.81 -40.63 10.45
CA THR A 341 -9.09 -39.60 11.45
C THR A 341 -9.71 -38.39 10.72
N PRO A 342 -10.86 -37.86 11.15
CA PRO A 342 -11.46 -36.70 10.49
C PRO A 342 -10.50 -35.52 10.55
N THR A 343 -10.16 -34.95 9.39
CA THR A 343 -9.46 -33.66 9.33
C THR A 343 -10.33 -32.61 10.02
N PRO A 344 -9.79 -31.78 10.93
CA PRO A 344 -10.55 -30.72 11.56
C PRO A 344 -11.20 -29.83 10.49
N THR A 345 -12.50 -29.59 10.62
CA THR A 345 -13.23 -28.70 9.73
C THR A 345 -13.03 -27.27 10.22
N ILE A 346 -12.28 -26.47 9.47
CA ILE A 346 -12.07 -25.05 9.74
C ILE A 346 -13.31 -24.26 9.32
N ALA A 347 -13.78 -23.34 10.16
CA ALA A 347 -14.92 -22.50 9.83
C ALA A 347 -14.52 -21.43 8.79
N PRO A 348 -15.31 -21.26 7.69
CA PRO A 348 -15.01 -20.22 6.69
C PRO A 348 -14.98 -18.78 7.23
N SER A 349 -15.62 -18.53 8.39
CA SER A 349 -15.56 -17.24 9.08
C SER A 349 -14.13 -16.85 9.49
N ASP A 350 -13.35 -17.84 9.92
CA ASP A 350 -12.03 -17.60 10.50
C ASP A 350 -11.06 -17.16 9.39
N ILE A 351 -11.13 -17.82 8.23
CA ILE A 351 -10.37 -17.43 7.03
C ILE A 351 -10.73 -16.02 6.59
N ARG A 352 -12.03 -15.68 6.54
CA ARG A 352 -12.49 -14.38 6.04
C ARG A 352 -11.96 -13.21 6.86
N GLN A 353 -11.91 -13.34 8.18
CA GLN A 353 -11.40 -12.28 9.05
C GLN A 353 -9.94 -11.95 8.72
N HIS A 354 -9.11 -12.96 8.47
CA HIS A 354 -7.71 -12.75 8.09
C HIS A 354 -7.57 -12.15 6.68
N VAL A 355 -8.39 -12.58 5.73
CA VAL A 355 -8.38 -12.04 4.35
C VAL A 355 -8.76 -10.57 4.31
N VAL A 356 -9.76 -10.16 5.11
CA VAL A 356 -10.17 -8.76 5.25
C VAL A 356 -9.02 -7.94 5.83
N ALA A 357 -8.43 -8.39 6.95
CA ALA A 357 -7.32 -7.69 7.59
C ALA A 357 -6.11 -7.51 6.66
N LEU A 358 -5.70 -8.56 5.93
CA LEU A 358 -4.62 -8.50 4.95
C LEU A 358 -4.96 -7.56 3.77
N SER A 359 -6.21 -7.59 3.29
CA SER A 359 -6.66 -6.69 2.21
C SER A 359 -6.65 -5.23 2.67
N ASP A 360 -7.09 -4.95 3.90
CA ASP A 360 -7.12 -3.60 4.47
C ASP A 360 -5.70 -3.04 4.61
N ILE A 361 -4.73 -3.87 5.05
CA ILE A 361 -3.31 -3.48 5.05
C ILE A 361 -2.88 -3.06 3.64
N VAL A 362 -3.05 -3.92 2.64
CA VAL A 362 -2.64 -3.65 1.25
C VAL A 362 -3.31 -2.39 0.69
N ASN A 363 -4.61 -2.20 0.95
CA ASN A 363 -5.36 -1.05 0.46
C ASN A 363 -4.91 0.26 1.13
N ASN A 364 -4.64 0.24 2.44
CA ASN A 364 -4.15 1.40 3.18
C ASN A 364 -2.74 1.82 2.75
N LEU A 365 -1.90 0.87 2.33
CA LEU A 365 -0.56 1.18 1.83
C LEU A 365 -0.57 1.86 0.45
N ASP A 366 -1.54 1.52 -0.42
CA ASP A 366 -1.64 1.99 -1.81
C ASP A 366 -2.72 3.08 -2.04
N VAL A 367 -3.38 3.56 -0.98
CA VAL A 367 -4.30 4.71 -1.09
C VAL A 367 -3.53 5.94 -1.59
N SER A 368 -4.23 6.87 -2.27
CA SER A 368 -3.60 8.12 -2.72
C SER A 368 -3.05 8.91 -1.53
N GLY A 369 -1.76 9.25 -1.58
CA GLY A 369 -1.05 9.85 -0.43
C GLY A 369 -0.65 8.84 0.66
N GLY A 370 -0.86 7.55 0.43
CA GLY A 370 -0.40 6.48 1.29
C GLY A 370 1.11 6.27 1.23
N PRO A 371 1.63 5.37 2.09
CA PRO A 371 3.05 5.07 2.19
C PRO A 371 3.74 4.72 0.87
N ILE A 372 3.11 3.92 -0.01
CA ILE A 372 3.73 3.48 -1.27
C ILE A 372 3.79 4.64 -2.29
N PRO A 373 2.67 5.31 -2.64
CA PRO A 373 2.73 6.43 -3.59
C PRO A 373 3.63 7.58 -3.14
N LEU A 374 3.68 7.88 -1.83
CA LEU A 374 4.59 8.90 -1.31
C LEU A 374 6.06 8.52 -1.48
N LEU A 375 6.43 7.26 -1.18
CA LEU A 375 7.80 6.80 -1.37
C LEU A 375 8.23 6.91 -2.84
N VAL A 376 7.37 6.46 -3.76
CA VAL A 376 7.59 6.57 -5.21
C VAL A 376 7.78 8.02 -5.62
N GLN A 377 6.90 8.91 -5.17
CA GLN A 377 6.94 10.33 -5.49
C GLN A 377 8.24 10.96 -5.02
N TYR A 378 8.64 10.71 -3.78
CA TYR A 378 9.82 11.34 -3.19
C TYR A 378 11.13 10.91 -3.85
N TRP A 379 11.26 9.63 -4.19
CA TRP A 379 12.41 9.14 -4.96
C TRP A 379 12.42 9.67 -6.39
N THR A 380 11.26 9.80 -7.03
CA THR A 380 11.14 10.41 -8.36
C THR A 380 11.57 11.88 -8.33
N ASP A 381 11.17 12.63 -7.29
CA ASP A 381 11.57 14.03 -7.11
C ASP A 381 13.09 14.16 -6.93
N LEU A 382 13.71 13.29 -6.14
CA LEU A 382 15.17 13.21 -6.02
C LEU A 382 15.83 12.87 -7.36
N GLN A 383 15.31 11.90 -8.11
CA GLN A 383 15.88 11.48 -9.38
C GLN A 383 15.85 12.60 -10.43
N VAL A 384 14.73 13.33 -10.52
CA VAL A 384 14.54 14.37 -11.53
C VAL A 384 15.18 15.70 -11.12
N GLY A 385 15.03 16.08 -9.85
CA GLY A 385 15.40 17.39 -9.33
C GLY A 385 16.70 17.43 -8.53
N GLY A 386 17.28 16.28 -8.19
CA GLY A 386 18.42 16.15 -7.25
C GLY A 386 18.09 16.52 -5.80
N THR A 387 16.86 16.98 -5.54
CA THR A 387 16.38 17.42 -4.22
C THR A 387 14.89 17.13 -4.11
N THR A 388 14.38 16.98 -2.89
CA THR A 388 12.94 16.87 -2.62
C THR A 388 12.60 17.67 -1.37
N GLN A 389 11.41 18.31 -1.36
CA GLN A 389 10.94 19.03 -0.17
C GLN A 389 10.78 18.09 1.03
N ALA A 390 10.53 16.79 0.77
CA ALA A 390 10.38 15.78 1.81
C ALA A 390 11.63 15.62 2.69
N CYS A 391 12.84 15.95 2.20
CA CYS A 391 14.03 15.90 3.04
C CYS A 391 14.09 17.01 4.10
N ASN A 392 13.37 18.13 3.90
CA ASN A 392 13.34 19.23 4.86
C ASN A 392 12.27 19.05 5.95
N ASP A 393 11.22 18.29 5.65
CA ASP A 393 10.09 18.02 6.54
C ASP A 393 9.70 16.55 6.43
N LEU A 394 10.64 15.67 6.80
CA LEU A 394 10.48 14.23 6.62
C LEU A 394 9.46 13.67 7.60
N VAL A 395 8.22 13.52 7.14
CA VAL A 395 7.18 12.75 7.83
C VAL A 395 7.13 11.36 7.21
N ILE A 396 7.62 10.36 7.95
CA ILE A 396 7.51 8.95 7.54
C ILE A 396 6.07 8.51 7.81
N PRO A 397 5.32 8.05 6.78
CA PRO A 397 3.99 7.51 6.96
C PRO A 397 3.99 6.32 7.92
N PHE A 398 2.91 6.13 8.69
CA PHE A 398 2.76 4.93 9.50
C PHE A 398 2.67 3.69 8.59
N ILE A 399 3.55 2.73 8.82
CA ILE A 399 3.54 1.41 8.18
C ILE A 399 3.25 0.41 9.30
N PRO A 400 2.14 -0.36 9.24
CA PRO A 400 1.78 -1.31 10.29
C PRO A 400 2.84 -2.41 10.42
N ASP A 401 2.92 -3.06 11.58
CA ASP A 401 3.79 -4.23 11.82
C ASP A 401 3.37 -5.43 10.95
N ASN A 402 4.24 -6.46 10.90
CA ASN A 402 3.96 -7.67 10.14
C ASN A 402 2.72 -8.38 10.69
N TYR A 403 1.87 -8.86 9.78
CA TYR A 403 0.65 -9.56 10.12
C TYR A 403 0.96 -11.00 10.55
N GLU A 404 0.39 -11.42 11.67
CA GLU A 404 0.52 -12.78 12.18
C GLU A 404 -0.85 -13.46 12.27
N VAL A 405 -1.01 -14.58 11.58
CA VAL A 405 -2.11 -15.52 11.83
C VAL A 405 -1.73 -16.31 13.07
N GLY A 406 -2.33 -15.98 14.22
CA GLY A 406 -2.01 -16.61 15.51
C GLY A 406 -2.40 -18.09 15.62
N ASP A 407 -2.98 -18.68 14.58
CA ASP A 407 -3.41 -20.08 14.52
C ASP A 407 -2.55 -20.86 13.51
N ALA A 408 -1.65 -21.70 14.03
CA ALA A 408 -0.76 -22.52 13.21
C ALA A 408 -1.50 -23.65 12.47
N ASP A 409 -2.59 -24.18 13.05
CA ASP A 409 -3.40 -25.22 12.40
C ASP A 409 -4.14 -24.63 11.20
N LEU A 410 -4.60 -23.38 11.30
CA LEU A 410 -5.21 -22.66 10.19
C LEU A 410 -4.25 -22.53 9.01
N LEU A 411 -3.01 -22.08 9.25
CA LEU A 411 -1.99 -21.94 8.20
C LEU A 411 -1.61 -23.28 7.57
N ALA A 412 -1.56 -24.36 8.35
CA ALA A 412 -1.26 -25.70 7.84
C ALA A 412 -2.36 -26.24 6.91
N ASN A 413 -3.61 -25.86 7.15
CA ASN A 413 -4.77 -26.35 6.40
C ASN A 413 -5.23 -25.40 5.27
N VAL A 414 -4.76 -24.13 5.26
CA VAL A 414 -5.11 -23.13 4.24
C VAL A 414 -3.82 -22.52 3.66
N PRO A 415 -3.12 -23.23 2.75
CA PRO A 415 -1.82 -22.80 2.21
C PRO A 415 -1.85 -21.43 1.54
N ASP A 416 -2.95 -21.12 0.84
CA ASP A 416 -3.15 -19.84 0.16
C ASP A 416 -3.14 -18.66 1.17
N LEU A 417 -3.66 -18.87 2.39
CA LEU A 417 -3.63 -17.85 3.44
C LEU A 417 -2.20 -17.63 3.95
N ALA A 418 -1.43 -18.70 4.12
CA ALA A 418 -0.02 -18.60 4.48
C ALA A 418 0.79 -17.85 3.42
N THR A 419 0.56 -18.16 2.13
CA THR A 419 1.19 -17.44 1.02
C THR A 419 0.77 -15.96 1.00
N ALA A 420 -0.51 -15.64 1.20
CA ALA A 420 -0.97 -14.25 1.24
C ALA A 420 -0.34 -13.47 2.41
N GLN A 421 -0.27 -14.07 3.59
CA GLN A 421 0.41 -13.49 4.76
C GLN A 421 1.89 -13.22 4.46
N GLU A 422 2.60 -14.21 3.91
CA GLU A 422 4.02 -14.06 3.54
C GLU A 422 4.24 -12.90 2.56
N LYS A 423 3.41 -12.80 1.52
CA LYS A 423 3.52 -11.73 0.50
C LYS A 423 3.19 -10.35 1.04
N VAL A 424 2.20 -10.22 1.92
CA VAL A 424 1.89 -8.95 2.58
C VAL A 424 3.00 -8.54 3.54
N ASN A 425 3.57 -9.48 4.30
CA ASN A 425 4.70 -9.17 5.19
C ASN A 425 5.96 -8.80 4.42
N PHE A 426 6.24 -9.50 3.30
CA PHE A 426 7.32 -9.14 2.40
C PHE A 426 7.16 -7.72 1.85
N LEU A 427 5.94 -7.32 1.45
CA LEU A 427 5.64 -5.94 1.06
C LEU A 427 5.93 -4.94 2.19
N LEU A 428 5.45 -5.22 3.41
CA LEU A 428 5.66 -4.35 4.56
C LEU A 428 7.14 -4.16 4.88
N ASP A 429 7.92 -5.24 4.90
CA ASP A 429 9.36 -5.19 5.17
C ASP A 429 10.10 -4.35 4.13
N ASN A 430 9.87 -4.62 2.84
CA ASN A 430 10.51 -3.85 1.75
C ASN A 430 10.09 -2.39 1.74
N LEU A 431 8.84 -2.09 2.11
CA LEU A 431 8.36 -0.72 2.23
C LEU A 431 9.08 0.03 3.36
N ARG A 432 9.22 -0.59 4.55
CA ARG A 432 10.00 -0.02 5.66
C ARG A 432 11.46 0.20 5.24
N THR A 433 12.08 -0.78 4.59
CA THR A 433 13.44 -0.65 4.04
C THR A 433 13.56 0.52 3.05
N GLY A 434 12.61 0.66 2.11
CA GLY A 434 12.61 1.75 1.15
C GLY A 434 12.53 3.14 1.82
N TRP A 435 11.72 3.28 2.87
CA TRP A 435 11.64 4.50 3.68
C TRP A 435 12.89 4.75 4.51
N ASP A 436 13.53 3.70 5.03
CA ASP A 436 14.79 3.82 5.76
C ASP A 436 15.93 4.31 4.86
N VAL A 437 16.05 3.75 3.65
CA VAL A 437 17.03 4.22 2.65
C VAL A 437 16.75 5.68 2.29
N PHE A 438 15.48 6.07 2.13
CA PHE A 438 15.11 7.45 1.83
C PHE A 438 15.47 8.40 2.97
N ARG A 439 15.20 8.02 4.23
CA ARG A 439 15.59 8.78 5.42
C ARG A 439 17.10 8.99 5.49
N LEU A 440 17.88 7.94 5.30
CA LEU A 440 19.35 8.02 5.29
C LEU A 440 19.85 8.94 4.17
N THR A 441 19.21 8.88 3.00
CA THR A 441 19.53 9.74 1.86
C THR A 441 19.29 11.22 2.17
N CYS A 442 18.18 11.54 2.84
CA CYS A 442 17.88 12.90 3.27
C CYS A 442 18.84 13.44 4.35
N GLN A 443 19.55 12.56 5.06
CA GLN A 443 20.57 12.94 6.04
C GLN A 443 21.97 13.06 5.42
N SER A 444 22.16 12.61 4.19
CA SER A 444 23.42 12.74 3.45
C SER A 444 23.60 14.17 2.93
N GLU A 445 24.85 14.66 2.94
CA GLU A 445 25.20 15.93 2.27
C GLU A 445 25.04 15.84 0.75
N ASP A 446 25.20 14.64 0.18
CA ASP A 446 24.99 14.35 -1.24
C ASP A 446 24.05 13.14 -1.39
N PRO A 447 22.80 13.33 -1.84
CA PRO A 447 21.85 12.24 -2.05
C PRO A 447 22.10 11.46 -3.35
N THR A 448 22.93 11.99 -4.27
CA THR A 448 23.14 11.42 -5.62
C THR A 448 23.51 9.94 -5.62
N PRO A 449 24.43 9.45 -4.77
CA PRO A 449 24.83 8.04 -4.76
C PRO A 449 23.69 7.08 -4.38
N PHE A 450 22.65 7.58 -3.72
CA PHE A 450 21.55 6.76 -3.21
C PHE A 450 20.34 6.71 -4.15
N ILE A 451 20.29 7.54 -5.19
CA ILE A 451 19.14 7.63 -6.10
C ILE A 451 18.88 6.29 -6.80
N GLU A 452 19.91 5.62 -7.30
CA GLU A 452 19.76 4.32 -7.98
C GLU A 452 19.22 3.26 -7.02
N THR A 453 19.80 3.15 -5.83
CA THR A 453 19.37 2.24 -4.77
C THR A 453 17.94 2.52 -4.32
N GLY A 454 17.58 3.79 -4.16
CA GLY A 454 16.24 4.22 -3.79
C GLY A 454 15.18 3.88 -4.84
N MET A 455 15.47 4.15 -6.11
CA MET A 455 14.58 3.79 -7.21
C MET A 455 14.43 2.27 -7.35
N ALA A 456 15.50 1.52 -7.10
CA ALA A 456 15.45 0.06 -7.06
C ALA A 456 14.54 -0.44 -5.92
N ALA A 457 14.66 0.13 -4.72
CA ALA A 457 13.77 -0.18 -3.60
C ALA A 457 12.30 0.12 -3.92
N VAL A 458 12.02 1.25 -4.60
CA VAL A 458 10.67 1.56 -5.10
C VAL A 458 10.14 0.47 -6.04
N GLY A 459 10.97 0.00 -6.97
CA GLY A 459 10.61 -1.08 -7.89
C GLY A 459 10.27 -2.39 -7.16
N VAL A 460 11.02 -2.73 -6.11
CA VAL A 460 10.75 -3.91 -5.28
C VAL A 460 9.42 -3.76 -4.53
N VAL A 461 9.15 -2.60 -3.94
CA VAL A 461 7.89 -2.33 -3.24
C VAL A 461 6.69 -2.43 -4.19
N GLN A 462 6.78 -1.84 -5.38
CA GLN A 462 5.69 -1.91 -6.38
C GLN A 462 5.44 -3.36 -6.84
N THR A 463 6.50 -4.14 -7.00
CA THR A 463 6.42 -5.56 -7.34
C THR A 463 5.77 -6.36 -6.20
N ALA A 464 6.24 -6.18 -4.97
CA ALA A 464 5.70 -6.84 -3.79
C ALA A 464 4.21 -6.51 -3.59
N LEU A 465 3.79 -5.28 -3.91
CA LEU A 465 2.40 -4.86 -3.87
C LEU A 465 1.54 -5.66 -4.86
N GLN A 466 2.03 -5.87 -6.09
CA GLN A 466 1.32 -6.68 -7.09
C GLN A 466 1.23 -8.15 -6.67
N GLU A 467 2.31 -8.71 -6.12
CA GLU A 467 2.33 -10.10 -5.62
C GLU A 467 1.37 -10.29 -4.43
N ALA A 468 1.37 -9.37 -3.47
CA ALA A 468 0.45 -9.40 -2.33
C ALA A 468 -1.02 -9.35 -2.79
N ARG A 469 -1.34 -8.47 -3.76
CA ARG A 469 -2.68 -8.41 -4.37
C ARG A 469 -3.06 -9.72 -5.05
N ALA A 470 -2.16 -10.27 -5.86
CA ALA A 470 -2.41 -11.52 -6.57
C ALA A 470 -2.66 -12.69 -5.61
N ALA A 471 -1.90 -12.77 -4.51
CA ALA A 471 -2.06 -13.81 -3.49
C ALA A 471 -3.41 -13.73 -2.74
N LEU A 472 -4.02 -12.55 -2.64
CA LEU A 472 -5.32 -12.36 -1.98
C LEU A 472 -6.53 -12.74 -2.86
N VAL A 473 -6.39 -12.72 -4.19
CA VAL A 473 -7.49 -13.03 -5.14
C VAL A 473 -8.17 -14.39 -4.90
N PRO A 474 -7.45 -15.53 -4.79
CA PRO A 474 -8.11 -16.83 -4.60
C PRO A 474 -8.89 -16.89 -3.28
N LEU A 475 -8.38 -16.25 -2.22
CA LEU A 475 -9.01 -16.24 -0.90
C LEU A 475 -10.30 -15.42 -0.86
N GLN A 476 -10.41 -14.37 -1.68
CA GLN A 476 -11.62 -13.55 -1.78
C GLN A 476 -12.82 -14.31 -2.37
N GLN A 477 -12.59 -15.47 -2.99
CA GLN A 477 -13.66 -16.33 -3.53
C GLN A 477 -14.29 -17.23 -2.46
N ILE A 478 -13.68 -17.34 -1.27
CA ILE A 478 -14.19 -18.12 -0.14
C ILE A 478 -15.35 -17.35 0.50
N ARG A 479 -16.56 -17.59 -0.03
CA ARG A 479 -17.82 -16.96 0.38
C ARG A 479 -18.52 -17.64 1.54
#